data_AF-A0A4V2V403-F1
#
_entry.id   AF-A0A4V2V403-F1
#
_cell.length_a   1.000
_cell.length_b   1.000
_cell.length_c   1.000
_cell.angle_alpha   90.00
_cell.angle_beta   90.00
_cell.angle_gamma   90.00
#
_symmetry.space_group_name_H-M   'P 1'
#
loop_
_entity.id
_entity.type
_entity.pdbx_description
1 polymer ?
#
loop_
_entity_poly.entity_id
_entity_poly.type
_entity_poly.pdbx_seq_one_letter_code
_entity_poly.pdbx_strand_id
1 'polypeptide(L)'
;MKFIFLFFIMIPTISFASKDGSESNWYDGCPKYTDEKINTLKDKKVETIEELIANYSLQQLEEMQKEIECDKKNLDEQRKVIIQQLKNKER
;
A
#
# COMPACT_ATOMS: atom_id res chain seq x y z
N MET A 1 2.87 47.66 33.67
CA MET A 1 1.74 46.72 33.57
C MET A 1 2.16 45.61 32.62
N LYS A 2 2.16 44.36 33.10
CA LYS A 2 2.63 43.16 32.39
C LYS A 2 1.46 42.52 31.66
N PHE A 3 1.50 42.44 30.33
CA PHE A 3 0.72 41.47 29.56
C PHE A 3 1.30 41.40 28.15
N ILE A 4 2.06 40.35 27.81
CA ILE A 4 2.17 39.90 26.41
C ILE A 4 2.21 38.36 26.38
N PHE A 5 1.04 37.81 26.06
CA PHE A 5 0.70 36.60 25.32
C PHE A 5 1.78 35.50 25.14
N LEU A 6 1.55 34.37 25.83
CA LEU A 6 2.04 33.05 25.41
C LEU A 6 1.30 32.64 24.13
N PHE A 7 1.98 32.72 22.98
CA PHE A 7 1.54 32.07 21.75
C PHE A 7 1.72 30.56 21.91
N PHE A 8 0.64 29.86 22.27
CA PHE A 8 0.53 28.42 22.07
C PHE A 8 0.46 28.17 20.57
N ILE A 9 1.58 27.77 19.97
CA ILE A 9 1.61 27.22 18.62
C ILE A 9 0.99 25.81 18.73
N MET A 10 -0.34 25.76 18.62
CA MET A 10 -1.05 24.53 18.24
C MET A 10 -0.58 24.20 16.83
N ILE A 11 0.37 23.27 16.71
CA ILE A 11 0.65 22.59 15.46
C ILE A 11 -0.63 21.79 15.16
N PRO A 12 -1.43 22.12 14.13
CA PRO A 12 -2.39 21.15 13.66
C PRO A 12 -1.56 20.00 13.12
N THR A 13 -1.56 18.88 13.82
CA THR A 13 -1.20 17.60 13.22
C THR A 13 -2.17 17.42 12.07
N ILE A 14 -1.68 17.73 10.86
CA ILE A 14 -2.36 17.41 9.62
C ILE A 14 -2.38 15.89 9.59
N SER A 15 -3.43 15.32 10.18
CA SER A 15 -3.84 13.96 9.93
C SER A 15 -4.18 13.91 8.46
N PHE A 16 -3.24 13.44 7.65
CA PHE A 16 -3.54 12.89 6.34
C PHE A 16 -4.34 11.59 6.56
N ALA A 17 -5.58 11.74 7.04
CA ALA A 17 -6.59 10.73 6.87
C ALA A 17 -7.03 10.86 5.42
N SER A 18 -6.30 10.19 4.53
CA SER A 18 -6.70 9.96 3.15
C SER A 18 -8.03 9.23 3.19
N LYS A 19 -9.11 10.00 3.08
CA LYS A 19 -10.49 9.55 3.11
C LYS A 19 -10.94 9.41 1.67
N ASP A 20 -10.34 8.45 0.96
CA ASP A 20 -10.87 7.93 -0.30
C ASP A 20 -11.51 6.57 -0.06
N GLY A 21 -12.63 6.32 -0.73
CA GLY A 21 -13.77 5.57 -0.19
C GLY A 21 -13.51 4.12 0.19
N SER A 22 -13.83 3.77 1.44
CA SER A 22 -14.02 2.40 1.96
C SER A 22 -13.21 1.31 1.25
N GLU A 23 -11.89 1.48 1.11
CA GLU A 23 -11.04 0.39 0.66
C GLU A 23 -11.09 -0.69 1.73
N SER A 24 -11.87 -1.75 1.48
CA SER A 24 -11.93 -2.87 2.40
C SER A 24 -10.55 -3.51 2.43
N ASN A 25 -9.88 -3.48 3.57
CA ASN A 25 -8.54 -4.07 3.71
C ASN A 25 -8.64 -5.60 3.78
N TRP A 26 -7.58 -6.30 3.36
CA TRP A 26 -7.41 -7.73 3.66
C TRP A 26 -7.03 -7.94 5.13
N TYR A 27 -6.17 -7.05 5.63
CA TYR A 27 -5.71 -6.93 7.01
C TYR A 27 -5.09 -5.53 7.18
N ASP A 28 -4.76 -5.14 8.41
CA ASP A 28 -4.22 -3.81 8.71
C ASP A 28 -2.97 -3.51 7.87
N GLY A 29 -3.00 -2.41 7.12
CA GLY A 29 -1.92 -1.99 6.23
C GLY A 29 -1.89 -2.67 4.85
N CYS A 30 -2.87 -3.53 4.51
CA CYS A 30 -2.99 -4.08 3.16
C CYS A 30 -4.38 -3.82 2.55
N PRO A 31 -4.53 -2.73 1.76
CA PRO A 31 -5.78 -2.42 1.09
C PRO A 31 -6.05 -3.39 -0.07
N LYS A 32 -7.34 -3.52 -0.40
CA LYS A 32 -7.74 -4.20 -1.64
C LYS A 32 -7.45 -3.32 -2.83
N TYR A 33 -6.74 -3.87 -3.81
CA TYR A 33 -6.37 -3.15 -5.01
C TYR A 33 -7.52 -3.13 -6.02
N THR A 34 -7.63 -2.00 -6.73
CA THR A 34 -8.43 -1.90 -7.94
C THR A 34 -7.74 -2.65 -9.08
N ASP A 35 -8.50 -3.00 -10.14
CA ASP A 35 -7.91 -3.63 -11.33
C ASP A 35 -6.84 -2.74 -11.99
N GLU A 36 -7.00 -1.42 -11.93
CA GLU A 36 -6.00 -0.45 -12.40
C GLU A 36 -4.69 -0.60 -11.60
N LYS A 37 -4.76 -0.61 -10.27
CA LYS A 37 -3.58 -0.79 -9.42
C LYS A 37 -2.91 -2.14 -9.67
N ILE A 38 -3.68 -3.22 -9.81
CA ILE A 38 -3.12 -4.54 -10.12
C ILE A 38 -2.39 -4.55 -11.47
N ASN A 39 -2.92 -3.84 -12.48
CA ASN A 39 -2.24 -3.76 -13.78
C ASN A 39 -0.87 -3.08 -13.69
N THR A 40 -0.70 -2.09 -12.80
CA THR A 40 0.61 -1.44 -12.60
C THR A 40 1.68 -2.38 -12.04
N LEU A 41 1.29 -3.49 -11.40
CA LEU A 41 2.24 -4.47 -10.85
C LEU A 41 2.98 -5.26 -11.94
N LYS A 42 2.42 -5.36 -13.15
CA LYS A 42 3.02 -6.09 -14.27
C LYS A 42 4.35 -5.49 -14.72
N ASP A 43 4.50 -4.17 -14.55
CA ASP A 43 5.66 -3.42 -15.00
C ASP A 43 6.72 -3.24 -13.88
N LYS A 44 6.45 -3.76 -12.67
CA LYS A 44 7.35 -3.64 -11.52
C LYS A 44 8.61 -4.49 -11.77
N LYS A 45 9.77 -3.84 -11.76
CA LYS A 45 11.07 -4.52 -11.87
C LYS A 45 11.49 -5.10 -10.52
N VAL A 46 12.21 -6.21 -10.58
CA VAL A 46 12.89 -6.78 -9.42
C VAL A 46 14.35 -6.31 -9.47
N GLU A 47 14.74 -5.55 -8.47
CA GLU A 47 16.12 -5.08 -8.28
C GLU A 47 17.04 -6.25 -7.89
N THR A 48 18.33 -6.15 -8.21
CA THR A 48 19.30 -7.15 -7.77
C THR A 48 19.61 -7.00 -6.28
N ILE A 49 20.23 -8.03 -5.69
CA ILE A 49 20.64 -7.98 -4.28
C ILE A 49 21.64 -6.84 -4.04
N GLU A 50 22.57 -6.62 -4.98
CA GLU A 50 23.56 -5.55 -4.90
C GLU A 50 22.90 -4.17 -4.94
N GLU A 51 21.89 -3.98 -5.81
CA GLU A 51 21.13 -2.73 -5.89
C GLU A 51 20.33 -2.49 -4.61
N LEU A 52 19.74 -3.53 -4.03
CA LEU A 52 18.97 -3.44 -2.79
C LEU A 52 19.85 -3.04 -1.61
N ILE A 53 21.02 -3.67 -1.45
CA ILE A 53 21.97 -3.37 -0.37
C ILE A 53 22.58 -1.96 -0.53
N ALA A 54 22.81 -1.52 -1.76
CA ALA A 54 23.44 -0.22 -2.02
C ALA A 54 22.49 0.97 -1.80
N ASN A 55 21.19 0.81 -2.06
CA ASN A 55 20.26 1.93 -2.13
C ASN A 55 19.26 2.02 -0.97
N TYR A 56 19.07 0.96 -0.19
CA TYR A 56 18.03 0.89 0.84
C TYR A 56 18.57 0.52 2.21
N SER A 57 17.97 1.09 3.25
CA SER A 57 18.19 0.67 4.63
C SER A 57 17.42 -0.61 4.98
N LEU A 58 17.80 -1.29 6.06
CA LEU A 58 17.09 -2.47 6.55
C LEU A 58 15.58 -2.20 6.77
N GLN A 59 15.24 -1.06 7.39
CA GLN A 59 13.85 -0.70 7.63
C GLN A 59 13.07 -0.52 6.32
N GLN A 60 13.66 0.12 5.31
CA GLN A 60 13.02 0.28 4.01
C GLN A 60 12.81 -1.07 3.31
N LEU A 61 13.76 -2.00 3.44
CA LEU A 61 13.62 -3.36 2.92
C LEU A 61 12.50 -4.14 3.63
N GLU A 62 12.34 -3.96 4.95
CA GLU A 62 11.23 -4.53 5.71
C GLU A 62 9.87 -3.94 5.30
N GLU A 63 9.81 -2.64 5.00
CA GLU A 63 8.61 -1.98 4.48
C GLU A 63 8.27 -2.48 3.07
N MET A 64 9.26 -2.57 2.17
CA MET A 64 9.11 -3.15 0.84
C MET A 64 8.64 -4.60 0.89
N GLN A 65 9.11 -5.40 1.86
CA GLN A 65 8.63 -6.76 2.05
C GLN A 65 7.12 -6.78 2.34
N LYS A 66 6.64 -5.92 3.25
CA LYS A 66 5.20 -5.83 3.58
C LYS A 66 4.37 -5.42 2.36
N GLU A 67 4.87 -4.49 1.56
CA GLU A 67 4.23 -4.11 0.30
C GLU A 67 4.16 -5.29 -0.68
N ILE A 68 5.25 -6.04 -0.85
CA ILE A 68 5.31 -7.22 -1.73
C ILE A 68 4.33 -8.31 -1.24
N GLU A 69 4.21 -8.51 0.07
CA GLU A 69 3.23 -9.44 0.64
C GLU A 69 1.80 -9.01 0.33
N CYS A 70 1.51 -7.71 0.40
CA CYS A 70 0.20 -7.17 0.02
C CYS A 70 -0.07 -7.27 -1.49
N ASP A 71 0.93 -6.99 -2.33
CA ASP A 71 0.86 -7.15 -3.79
C ASP A 71 0.51 -8.60 -4.14
N LYS A 72 1.20 -9.57 -3.52
CA LYS A 72 0.93 -11.01 -3.68
C LYS A 72 -0.50 -11.37 -3.28
N LYS A 73 -0.96 -10.88 -2.13
CA LYS A 73 -2.32 -11.15 -1.65
C LYS A 73 -3.38 -10.67 -2.64
N ASN A 74 -3.22 -9.47 -3.19
CA ASN A 74 -4.17 -8.91 -4.17
C ASN A 74 -4.14 -9.68 -5.50
N LEU A 75 -2.96 -10.06 -5.99
CA LEU A 75 -2.83 -10.89 -7.19
C LEU A 75 -3.48 -12.27 -7.03
N ASP A 76 -3.30 -12.90 -5.87
CA ASP A 76 -3.90 -14.20 -5.57
C ASP A 76 -5.43 -14.16 -5.55
N GLU A 77 -6.02 -13.09 -4.99
CA GLU A 77 -7.46 -12.90 -4.98
C GLU A 77 -8.00 -12.61 -6.39
N GLN A 78 -7.30 -11.80 -7.18
CA GLN A 78 -7.67 -11.58 -8.58
C GLN A 78 -7.62 -12.88 -9.39
N ARG A 79 -6.58 -13.72 -9.18
CA ARG A 79 -6.49 -15.04 -9.81
C ARG A 79 -7.70 -15.91 -9.48
N LYS A 80 -8.15 -15.94 -8.22
CA LYS A 80 -9.35 -16.71 -7.82
C LYS A 80 -10.59 -16.23 -8.54
N VAL A 81 -10.79 -14.91 -8.63
CA VAL A 81 -11.92 -14.30 -9.35
C VAL A 81 -11.91 -14.69 -10.82
N ILE A 82 -10.77 -14.57 -11.49
CA ILE A 82 -10.61 -14.95 -12.91
C ILE A 82 -10.93 -16.43 -13.12
N ILE A 83 -10.39 -17.32 -12.29
CA ILE A 83 -10.67 -18.77 -12.36
C ILE A 83 -12.17 -19.03 -12.21
N GLN A 84 -12.84 -18.37 -11.26
CA GLN A 84 -14.27 -18.55 -11.06
C GLN A 84 -15.09 -18.06 -12.26
N GLN A 85 -14.72 -16.94 -12.86
CA GLN A 85 -15.37 -16.43 -14.06
C GLN A 85 -15.19 -17.37 -15.26
N LEU A 86 -14.00 -17.94 -15.45
CA LEU A 86 -13.73 -18.92 -16.51
C LEU A 86 -14.60 -20.17 -16.33
N LYS A 87 -14.65 -20.73 -15.10
CA LYS A 87 -15.52 -21.88 -14.78
C LYS A 87 -16.99 -21.62 -15.05
N ASN A 88 -17.45 -20.39 -14.83
CA ASN A 88 -18.84 -20.00 -15.09
C ASN A 88 -19.14 -19.84 -16.59
N LYS A 89 -18.13 -19.54 -17.42
CA LYS A 89 -18.29 -19.44 -18.89
C LYS A 89 -18.30 -20.80 -19.59
N GLU A 90 -17.71 -21.82 -18.96
CA GLU A 90 -17.66 -23.20 -19.48
C GLU A 90 -18.87 -24.05 -19.08
N ARG A 91 -19.81 -23.51 -18.29
CA ARG A 91 -21.10 -24.13 -17.95
C ARG A 91 -22.21 -23.61 -18.85
#